data_AF-A0A077ZJD5-F1
#
_entry.id   AF-A0A077ZJD5-F1
#
_cell.length_a   1.000
_cell.length_b   1.000
_cell.length_c   1.000
_cell.angle_alpha   90.00
_cell.angle_beta   90.00
_cell.angle_gamma   90.00
#
_symmetry.space_group_name_H-M   'P 1'
#
loop_
_entity.id
_entity.type
_entity.pdbx_description
1 polymer ?
#
loop_
_entity_poly.entity_id
_entity_poly.type
_entity_poly.pdbx_seq_one_letter_code
_entity_poly.pdbx_strand_id
1 'polypeptide(L)'
;MQCPTCASEGLKDNWHLTSFPRKMDDDQFNAKCGDDSREDSKSKCSTMCVNLRLRIQKEKGQLESLYVRGCLDRLLGQKDLNENHASKCEEGEIYFFGAANQRVRANALISFCNDDPEVSCYDCVNGINCGKETACIGKYCVKSRTLINDRETVVQTCSAISPLAPLKSFNATGSACAHYKGEKLIWSRSSTGNVHISSEHCYCTTDFCNGVDFVKPYHLPLLIVFAVIIYSNCL
;
A
#
# COMPACT_ATOMS: atom_id res chain seq x y z
N MET A 1 -13.45 -12.69 -5.63
CA MET A 1 -13.29 -12.74 -4.15
C MET A 1 -14.65 -12.70 -3.46
N GLN A 2 -14.79 -13.12 -2.20
CA GLN A 2 -16.03 -12.92 -1.41
C GLN A 2 -15.82 -11.84 -0.35
N CYS A 3 -16.65 -10.79 -0.37
CA CYS A 3 -16.57 -9.69 0.59
C CYS A 3 -17.76 -9.75 1.57
N PRO A 4 -17.56 -9.63 2.89
CA PRO A 4 -18.64 -9.24 3.79
C PRO A 4 -19.32 -7.98 3.25
N THR A 5 -20.65 -8.01 3.15
CA THR A 5 -21.45 -6.94 2.56
C THR A 5 -22.47 -6.47 3.57
N CYS A 6 -22.26 -5.28 4.14
CA CYS A 6 -23.17 -4.67 5.09
C CYS A 6 -22.91 -3.17 5.27
N ALA A 7 -23.89 -2.47 5.85
CA ALA A 7 -23.71 -1.13 6.39
C ALA A 7 -24.34 -1.01 7.78
N SER A 8 -23.79 -0.15 8.64
CA SER A 8 -24.43 0.20 9.92
C SER A 8 -25.76 0.90 9.69
N GLU A 9 -26.77 0.61 10.51
CA GLU A 9 -28.12 1.22 10.39
C GLU A 9 -28.10 2.74 10.38
N GLY A 10 -27.19 3.38 11.14
CA GLY A 10 -27.03 4.83 11.15
C GLY A 10 -26.69 5.45 9.78
N LEU A 11 -26.24 4.65 8.81
CA LEU A 11 -25.96 5.09 7.44
C LEU A 11 -27.18 5.07 6.52
N LYS A 12 -28.34 4.56 6.95
CA LYS A 12 -29.57 4.59 6.13
C LYS A 12 -29.92 6.03 5.71
N ASP A 13 -29.84 6.94 6.68
CA ASP A 13 -30.13 8.37 6.51
C ASP A 13 -28.86 9.21 6.32
N ASN A 14 -27.69 8.63 6.61
CA ASN A 14 -26.41 9.32 6.58
C ASN A 14 -25.43 8.75 5.53
N TRP A 15 -25.94 8.17 4.44
CA TRP A 15 -25.10 7.53 3.41
C TRP A 15 -24.07 8.49 2.80
N HIS A 16 -24.40 9.78 2.71
CA HIS A 16 -23.51 10.84 2.24
C HIS A 16 -22.18 10.92 3.02
N LEU A 17 -22.15 10.45 4.27
CA LEU A 17 -20.93 10.36 5.09
C LEU A 17 -19.95 9.28 4.62
N THR A 18 -20.30 8.45 3.64
CA THR A 18 -19.41 7.41 3.11
C THR A 18 -18.65 7.88 1.88
N SER A 19 -19.10 8.97 1.25
CA SER A 19 -18.70 9.42 -0.09
C SER A 19 -18.91 8.39 -1.22
N PHE A 20 -19.51 7.22 -0.96
CA PHE A 20 -19.81 6.25 -2.00
C PHE A 20 -21.01 6.71 -2.83
N PRO A 21 -20.91 6.77 -4.17
CA PRO A 21 -21.98 7.23 -5.04
C PRO A 21 -23.19 6.28 -5.05
N ARG A 22 -22.99 4.98 -4.77
CA ARG A 22 -24.07 4.00 -4.72
C ARG A 22 -24.37 3.57 -3.29
N LYS A 23 -25.62 3.73 -2.88
CA LYS A 23 -26.15 3.19 -1.63
C LYS A 23 -26.31 1.66 -1.73
N MET A 24 -26.07 0.98 -0.62
CA MET A 24 -26.39 -0.45 -0.47
C MET A 24 -27.90 -0.70 -0.50
N ASP A 25 -28.28 -1.96 -0.74
CA ASP A 25 -29.67 -2.39 -0.64
C ASP A 25 -30.14 -2.35 0.82
N ASP A 26 -31.43 -2.07 1.06
CA ASP A 26 -31.96 -1.82 2.42
C ASP A 26 -31.80 -3.01 3.39
N ASP A 27 -31.75 -4.23 2.86
CA ASP A 27 -31.52 -5.48 3.60
C ASP A 27 -30.05 -5.68 4.04
N GLN A 28 -29.12 -4.91 3.47
CA GLN A 28 -27.70 -4.94 3.84
C GLN A 28 -27.39 -4.03 5.04
N PHE A 29 -28.33 -3.18 5.46
CA PHE A 29 -28.18 -2.36 6.65
C PHE A 29 -28.54 -3.14 7.90
N ASN A 30 -27.62 -3.27 8.84
CA ASN A 30 -27.87 -3.96 10.10
C ASN A 30 -26.99 -3.44 11.25
N ALA A 31 -27.47 -3.63 12.48
CA ALA A 31 -26.78 -3.16 13.68
C ALA A 31 -25.42 -3.84 13.94
N LYS A 32 -25.16 -5.00 13.33
CA LYS A 32 -23.99 -5.86 13.59
C LYS A 32 -22.92 -5.77 12.50
N CYS A 33 -22.96 -4.77 11.62
CA CYS A 33 -22.00 -4.69 10.51
C CYS A 33 -20.54 -4.54 10.99
N GLY A 34 -20.33 -4.04 12.21
CA GLY A 34 -19.01 -3.95 12.84
C GLY A 34 -18.53 -5.23 13.52
N ASP A 35 -19.39 -6.25 13.68
CA ASP A 35 -19.02 -7.52 14.32
C ASP A 35 -18.28 -8.39 13.30
N ASP A 36 -17.04 -8.77 13.62
CA ASP A 36 -16.19 -9.59 12.74
C ASP A 36 -16.68 -11.05 12.60
N SER A 37 -17.74 -11.43 13.33
CA SER A 37 -18.23 -12.80 13.46
C SER A 37 -19.36 -13.20 12.49
N ARG A 38 -19.75 -12.34 11.54
CA ARG A 38 -20.84 -12.66 10.58
C ARG A 38 -20.35 -12.96 9.18
N GLU A 39 -20.46 -14.24 8.81
CA GLU A 39 -20.35 -14.72 7.43
C GLU A 39 -21.62 -14.51 6.59
N ASP A 40 -22.73 -14.12 7.23
CA ASP A 40 -24.08 -14.32 6.68
C ASP A 40 -24.45 -13.43 5.48
N SER A 41 -23.60 -12.46 5.10
CA SER A 41 -23.83 -11.62 3.91
C SER A 41 -22.57 -11.43 3.09
N LYS A 42 -21.92 -12.52 2.68
CA LYS A 42 -20.83 -12.46 1.70
C LYS A 42 -21.37 -12.30 0.28
N SER A 43 -20.81 -11.37 -0.49
CA SER A 43 -21.11 -11.20 -1.91
C SER A 43 -19.87 -11.41 -2.78
N LYS A 44 -20.07 -11.88 -4.01
CA LYS A 44 -18.97 -12.05 -4.98
C LYS A 44 -18.56 -10.69 -5.55
N CYS A 45 -17.28 -10.35 -5.36
CA CYS A 45 -16.65 -9.12 -5.80
C CYS A 45 -15.78 -9.43 -7.02
N SER A 46 -15.90 -8.60 -8.06
CA SER A 46 -14.99 -8.67 -9.23
C SER A 46 -13.65 -8.02 -8.93
N THR A 47 -13.63 -7.08 -7.98
CA THR A 47 -12.42 -6.36 -7.57
C THR A 47 -12.05 -6.70 -6.13
N MET A 48 -11.99 -5.69 -5.25
CA MET A 48 -11.57 -5.81 -3.85
C MET A 48 -12.70 -5.65 -2.84
N CYS A 49 -12.47 -6.19 -1.64
CA CYS A 49 -13.24 -5.86 -0.45
C CYS A 49 -12.87 -4.45 0.02
N VAL A 50 -13.84 -3.67 0.46
CA VAL A 50 -13.61 -2.47 1.27
C VAL A 50 -14.27 -2.64 2.62
N ASN A 51 -13.60 -2.18 3.67
CA ASN A 51 -14.12 -2.05 5.03
C ASN A 51 -13.81 -0.62 5.50
N LEU A 52 -14.84 0.22 5.45
CA LEU A 52 -14.82 1.60 5.90
C LEU A 52 -15.42 1.66 7.31
N ARG A 53 -14.65 2.19 8.27
CA ARG A 53 -15.13 2.57 9.60
C ARG A 53 -15.11 4.09 9.74
N LEU A 54 -16.28 4.68 9.91
CA LEU A 54 -16.51 6.09 10.18
C LEU A 54 -16.73 6.30 11.68
N ARG A 55 -15.96 7.17 12.32
CA ARG A 55 -16.25 7.62 13.69
C ARG A 55 -16.90 8.99 13.65
N ILE A 56 -18.17 9.07 14.05
CA ILE A 56 -18.95 10.31 14.10
C ILE A 56 -19.23 10.71 15.54
N GLN A 57 -19.31 12.02 15.82
CA GLN A 57 -19.78 12.51 17.11
C GLN A 57 -21.31 12.61 17.11
N LYS A 58 -21.96 11.93 18.06
CA LYS A 58 -23.37 12.15 18.41
C LYS A 58 -23.51 13.37 19.32
N GLU A 59 -24.76 13.76 19.53
CA GLU A 59 -25.14 14.67 20.61
C GLU A 59 -24.51 14.22 21.94
N LYS A 60 -24.02 15.19 22.72
CA LYS A 60 -23.28 15.00 23.98
C LYS A 60 -21.85 14.46 23.86
N GLY A 61 -21.25 14.49 22.66
CA GLY A 61 -19.83 14.15 22.46
C GLY A 61 -19.52 12.66 22.46
N GLN A 62 -20.55 11.80 22.47
CA GLN A 62 -20.38 10.37 22.34
C GLN A 62 -19.95 10.00 20.92
N LEU A 63 -18.88 9.23 20.77
CA LEU A 63 -18.44 8.73 19.47
C LEU A 63 -19.23 7.47 19.09
N GLU A 64 -19.83 7.47 17.90
CA GLU A 64 -20.40 6.28 17.28
C GLU A 64 -19.51 5.82 16.12
N SER A 65 -19.28 4.51 16.02
CA SER A 65 -18.61 3.91 14.87
C SER A 65 -19.66 3.35 13.91
N LEU A 66 -19.69 3.88 12.69
CA LEU A 66 -20.48 3.39 11.57
C LEU A 66 -19.58 2.63 10.60
N TYR A 67 -20.07 1.55 10.03
CA TYR A 67 -19.30 0.64 9.18
C TYR A 67 -19.96 0.53 7.81
N VAL A 68 -19.14 0.40 6.76
CA VAL A 68 -19.54 -0.02 5.41
C VAL A 68 -18.56 -1.08 4.95
N ARG A 69 -19.05 -2.28 4.65
CA ARG A 69 -18.26 -3.41 4.15
C ARG A 69 -18.85 -3.88 2.83
N GLY A 70 -18.07 -4.11 1.79
CA GLY A 70 -18.61 -4.61 0.52
C GLY A 70 -17.61 -4.68 -0.62
N CYS A 71 -18.11 -4.84 -1.85
CA CYS A 71 -17.29 -4.76 -3.06
C CYS A 71 -17.04 -3.30 -3.42
N LEU A 72 -15.77 -2.91 -3.63
CA LEU A 72 -15.44 -1.55 -4.01
C LEU A 72 -16.04 -1.16 -5.36
N ASP A 73 -15.97 -2.05 -6.35
CA ASP A 73 -16.56 -1.86 -7.69
C ASP A 73 -18.05 -1.53 -7.65
N ARG A 74 -18.78 -2.17 -6.74
CA ARG A 74 -20.22 -1.92 -6.56
C ARG A 74 -20.49 -0.60 -5.87
N LEU A 75 -19.72 -0.27 -4.83
CA LEU A 75 -19.89 0.98 -4.09
C LEU A 75 -19.53 2.21 -4.91
N LEU A 76 -18.52 2.09 -5.78
CA LEU A 76 -18.14 3.14 -6.74
C LEU A 76 -18.98 3.12 -8.03
N GLY A 77 -19.68 2.02 -8.33
CA GLY A 77 -20.41 1.84 -9.58
C GLY A 77 -19.51 1.71 -10.81
N GLN A 78 -18.27 1.25 -10.63
CA GLN A 78 -17.24 1.12 -11.66
C GLN A 78 -16.73 -0.33 -11.70
N LYS A 79 -16.78 -0.99 -12.85
CA LYS A 79 -16.45 -2.43 -12.98
C LYS A 79 -14.95 -2.70 -13.19
N ASP A 80 -14.20 -1.69 -13.61
CA ASP A 80 -12.79 -1.82 -14.05
C ASP A 80 -11.85 -1.05 -13.13
N LEU A 81 -12.03 -1.20 -11.81
CA LEU A 81 -11.11 -0.61 -10.85
C LEU A 81 -9.77 -1.35 -10.92
N ASN A 82 -8.71 -0.61 -11.24
CA ASN A 82 -7.37 -1.17 -11.19
C ASN A 82 -6.98 -1.38 -9.71
N GLU A 83 -6.97 -2.66 -9.30
CA GLU A 83 -6.78 -3.07 -7.92
C GLU A 83 -5.43 -2.64 -7.31
N ASN A 84 -4.45 -2.32 -8.16
CA ASN A 84 -3.11 -1.94 -7.76
C ASN A 84 -3.00 -0.51 -7.20
N HIS A 85 -4.05 0.31 -7.30
CA HIS A 85 -4.05 1.71 -6.84
C HIS A 85 -4.81 1.95 -5.54
N ALA A 86 -5.49 0.95 -4.99
CA ALA A 86 -6.12 1.11 -3.69
C ALA A 86 -5.05 1.07 -2.58
N SER A 87 -4.77 2.20 -1.94
CA SER A 87 -3.95 2.27 -0.74
C SER A 87 -4.62 1.43 0.36
N LYS A 88 -4.04 0.26 0.65
CA LYS A 88 -4.70 -0.85 1.36
C LYS A 88 -5.17 -0.53 2.79
N CYS A 89 -4.67 0.54 3.42
CA CYS A 89 -5.14 1.08 4.70
C CYS A 89 -4.86 2.59 4.76
N GLU A 90 -5.87 3.44 4.63
CA GLU A 90 -5.75 4.87 4.99
C GLU A 90 -6.60 5.14 6.23
N GLU A 91 -5.93 5.42 7.35
CA GLU A 91 -6.55 6.12 8.48
C GLU A 91 -6.35 7.62 8.26
N GLY A 92 -7.44 8.36 8.25
CA GLY A 92 -7.39 9.79 7.98
C GLY A 92 -8.58 10.53 8.56
N GLU A 93 -8.33 11.80 8.87
CA GLU A 93 -9.42 12.73 9.12
C GLU A 93 -10.10 13.06 7.81
N ILE A 94 -11.39 12.75 7.75
CA ILE A 94 -12.26 13.06 6.62
C ILE A 94 -13.27 14.11 7.08
N TYR A 95 -13.57 15.02 6.18
CA TYR A 95 -14.56 16.06 6.43
C TYR A 95 -15.73 15.84 5.52
N PHE A 96 -16.90 15.72 6.11
CA PHE A 96 -18.16 15.72 5.37
C PHE A 96 -18.93 17.00 5.64
N PHE A 97 -19.87 17.28 4.76
CA PHE A 97 -20.90 18.25 5.01
C PHE A 97 -22.17 17.50 5.38
N GLY A 98 -22.68 17.74 6.59
CA GLY A 98 -23.96 17.16 7.01
C GLY A 98 -25.13 17.79 6.26
N ALA A 99 -26.35 17.31 6.51
CA ALA A 99 -27.57 17.79 5.83
C ALA A 99 -27.83 19.31 5.99
N ALA A 100 -27.34 19.95 7.05
CA ALA A 100 -27.43 21.40 7.25
C ALA A 100 -26.14 22.16 6.82
N ASN A 101 -25.32 21.54 5.98
CA ASN A 101 -24.08 22.08 5.41
C ASN A 101 -22.99 22.46 6.43
N GLN A 102 -23.09 21.97 7.66
CA GLN A 102 -22.01 22.05 8.64
C GLN A 102 -20.92 21.02 8.37
N ARG A 103 -19.66 21.41 8.56
CA ARG A 103 -18.51 20.51 8.48
C ARG A 103 -18.55 19.52 9.63
N VAL A 104 -18.77 18.24 9.32
CA VAL A 104 -18.69 17.12 10.27
C VAL A 104 -17.30 16.52 10.16
N ARG A 105 -16.53 16.58 11.26
CA ARG A 105 -15.25 15.88 11.37
C ARG A 105 -15.55 14.41 11.67
N ALA A 106 -15.05 13.53 10.82
CA ALA A 106 -15.09 12.10 11.05
C ALA A 106 -13.69 11.53 10.84
N ASN A 107 -13.40 10.42 11.52
CA ASN A 107 -12.20 9.64 11.23
C ASN A 107 -12.62 8.42 10.41
N ALA A 108 -12.06 8.29 9.21
CA ALA A 108 -12.18 7.08 8.41
C ALA A 108 -11.00 6.18 8.71
N LEU A 109 -11.30 4.89 8.81
CA LEU A 109 -10.34 3.86 8.48
C LEU A 109 -10.92 3.11 7.28
N ILE A 110 -10.29 3.21 6.12
CA ILE A 110 -10.61 2.38 4.95
C ILE A 110 -9.56 1.29 4.87
N SER A 111 -9.96 0.04 5.04
CA SER A 111 -9.11 -1.11 4.73
C SER A 111 -9.61 -1.84 3.49
N PHE A 112 -8.69 -2.18 2.60
CA PHE A 112 -8.96 -3.03 1.45
C PHE A 112 -8.44 -4.43 1.77
N CYS A 113 -9.37 -5.37 1.99
CA CYS A 113 -9.02 -6.75 2.32
C CYS A 113 -8.63 -7.49 1.04
N ASN A 114 -7.33 -7.57 0.76
CA ASN A 114 -6.75 -8.81 0.24
C ASN A 114 -6.04 -9.44 1.43
N ASP A 115 -6.41 -10.68 1.77
CA ASP A 115 -5.72 -11.58 2.72
C ASP A 115 -4.33 -11.97 2.18
N ASP A 116 -3.53 -10.98 1.78
CA ASP A 116 -2.12 -11.20 1.57
C ASP A 116 -1.53 -11.43 2.96
N PRO A 117 -0.91 -12.59 3.23
CA PRO A 117 -0.35 -12.88 4.53
C PRO A 117 0.64 -11.77 4.91
N GLU A 118 0.51 -11.26 6.13
CA GLU A 118 1.52 -10.37 6.68
C GLU A 118 2.82 -11.16 6.82
N VAL A 119 3.93 -10.50 6.51
CA VAL A 119 5.29 -11.03 6.62
C VAL A 119 6.05 -10.29 7.71
N SER A 120 6.87 -11.04 8.43
CA SER A 120 7.82 -10.50 9.39
C SER A 120 9.08 -10.03 8.67
N CYS A 121 9.54 -8.81 8.93
CA CYS A 121 10.67 -8.20 8.24
C CYS A 121 11.72 -7.73 9.24
N TYR A 122 12.99 -7.73 8.85
CA TYR A 122 14.01 -7.02 9.63
C TYR A 122 13.71 -5.52 9.63
N ASP A 123 13.83 -4.88 10.79
CA ASP A 123 13.66 -3.43 10.97
C ASP A 123 14.92 -2.84 11.59
N CYS A 124 15.78 -2.28 10.75
CA CYS A 124 17.12 -1.86 11.16
C CYS A 124 17.75 -0.86 10.18
N VAL A 125 18.73 -0.10 10.67
CA VAL A 125 19.54 0.83 9.86
C VAL A 125 21.01 0.46 10.00
N ASN A 126 21.69 0.27 8.87
CA ASN A 126 23.09 -0.11 8.77
C ASN A 126 23.44 -1.37 9.60
N GLY A 127 22.51 -2.33 9.69
CA GLY A 127 22.66 -3.55 10.48
C GLY A 127 22.59 -3.35 12.01
N ILE A 128 22.40 -2.13 12.49
CA ILE A 128 22.26 -1.85 13.93
C ILE A 128 20.90 -2.35 14.40
N ASN A 129 20.89 -3.21 15.43
CA ASN A 129 19.69 -3.87 15.97
C ASN A 129 18.93 -4.71 14.93
N CYS A 130 19.63 -5.34 13.99
CA CYS A 130 19.02 -6.18 12.96
C CYS A 130 18.75 -7.61 13.45
N GLY A 131 17.84 -7.73 14.41
CA GLY A 131 17.41 -8.99 15.01
C GLY A 131 15.99 -9.38 14.60
N LYS A 132 15.57 -10.59 14.96
CA LYS A 132 14.16 -11.00 14.80
C LYS A 132 13.27 -10.43 15.92
N GLU A 133 13.88 -10.14 17.06
CA GLU A 133 13.29 -9.50 18.24
C GLU A 133 12.87 -8.05 18.01
N THR A 134 13.43 -7.39 16.99
CA THR A 134 13.06 -6.03 16.55
C THR A 134 12.30 -6.05 15.23
N ALA A 135 11.80 -7.21 14.80
CA ALA A 135 11.09 -7.33 13.53
C ALA A 135 9.81 -6.49 13.51
N CYS A 136 9.49 -5.96 12.33
CA CYS A 136 8.21 -5.33 12.07
C CYS A 136 7.37 -6.19 11.14
N ILE A 137 6.05 -5.99 11.18
CA ILE A 137 5.07 -6.79 10.43
C ILE A 137 4.43 -5.91 9.35
N GLY A 138 4.36 -6.40 8.12
CA GLY A 138 3.71 -5.70 7.02
C GLY A 138 3.46 -6.60 5.80
N LYS A 139 2.98 -6.04 4.69
CA LYS A 139 2.70 -6.82 3.47
C LYS A 139 3.94 -7.08 2.62
N TYR A 140 4.94 -6.21 2.74
CA TYR A 140 6.19 -6.30 2.00
C TYR A 140 7.34 -6.01 2.94
N CYS A 141 8.43 -6.78 2.82
CA CYS A 141 9.71 -6.38 3.38
C CYS A 141 10.45 -5.49 2.39
N VAL A 142 11.10 -4.46 2.91
CA VAL A 142 11.83 -3.44 2.16
C VAL A 142 13.30 -3.50 2.54
N LYS A 143 14.18 -3.41 1.54
CA LYS A 143 15.60 -3.08 1.71
C LYS A 143 15.94 -1.93 0.78
N SER A 144 16.46 -0.86 1.36
CA SER A 144 16.92 0.32 0.63
C SER A 144 18.41 0.49 0.85
N ARG A 145 19.18 0.64 -0.22
CA ARG A 145 20.62 0.91 -0.18
C ARG A 145 20.88 2.22 -0.91
N THR A 146 21.24 3.25 -0.15
CA THR A 146 21.50 4.59 -0.66
C THR A 146 22.99 4.91 -0.50
N LEU A 147 23.65 5.25 -1.60
CA LEU A 147 25.02 5.75 -1.65
C LEU A 147 24.97 7.24 -1.98
N ILE A 148 25.54 8.06 -1.10
CA ILE A 148 25.72 9.51 -1.31
C ILE A 148 27.22 9.79 -1.32
N ASN A 149 27.74 10.13 -2.50
CA ASN A 149 29.17 10.14 -2.83
C ASN A 149 29.82 8.78 -2.52
N ASP A 150 30.36 8.62 -1.30
CA ASP A 150 31.01 7.38 -0.83
C ASP A 150 30.41 6.87 0.50
N ARG A 151 29.36 7.53 1.01
CA ARG A 151 28.68 7.11 2.25
C ARG A 151 27.45 6.29 1.93
N GLU A 152 27.49 5.05 2.36
CA GLU A 152 26.38 4.11 2.23
C GLU A 152 25.46 4.17 3.44
N THR A 153 24.16 4.04 3.18
CA THR A 153 23.14 3.77 4.19
C THR A 153 22.24 2.65 3.69
N VAL A 154 22.10 1.62 4.52
CA VAL A 154 21.19 0.50 4.28
C VAL A 154 20.06 0.57 5.29
N VAL A 155 18.82 0.54 4.81
CA VAL A 155 17.62 0.52 5.65
C VAL A 155 16.82 -0.72 5.30
N GLN A 156 16.46 -1.49 6.32
CA GLN A 156 15.57 -2.64 6.23
C GLN A 156 14.34 -2.34 7.08
N THR A 157 13.14 -2.55 6.54
CA THR A 157 11.88 -2.33 7.26
C THR A 157 10.72 -3.05 6.57
N CYS A 158 9.48 -2.86 7.02
CA CYS A 158 8.25 -3.35 6.41
C CYS A 158 7.45 -2.21 5.77
N SER A 159 6.59 -2.55 4.82
CA SER A 159 5.68 -1.61 4.17
C SER A 159 4.33 -2.24 3.92
N ALA A 160 3.27 -1.44 4.04
CA ALA A 160 1.92 -1.84 3.63
C ALA A 160 1.73 -1.79 2.10
N ILE A 161 2.58 -1.05 1.39
CA ILE A 161 2.50 -0.80 -0.06
C ILE A 161 3.83 -1.07 -0.78
N SER A 162 3.77 -1.45 -2.05
CA SER A 162 4.93 -1.45 -2.94
C SER A 162 4.66 -0.52 -4.13
N PRO A 163 5.35 0.64 -4.24
CA PRO A 163 5.21 1.54 -5.38
C PRO A 163 5.74 0.92 -6.69
N LEU A 164 6.45 -0.21 -6.61
CA LEU A 164 6.95 -0.94 -7.77
C LEU A 164 5.97 -1.97 -8.31
N ALA A 165 5.02 -2.44 -7.49
CA ALA A 165 4.08 -3.49 -7.86
C ALA A 165 3.23 -3.19 -9.12
N PRO A 166 2.82 -1.93 -9.44
CA PRO A 166 2.14 -1.70 -10.71
C PRO A 166 3.10 -1.73 -11.92
N LEU A 167 4.42 -1.71 -11.72
CA LEU A 167 5.42 -1.52 -12.77
C LEU A 167 6.36 -2.71 -12.98
N LYS A 168 6.52 -3.59 -11.98
CA LYS A 168 7.43 -4.74 -12.03
C LYS A 168 6.84 -5.94 -11.31
N SER A 169 6.84 -7.09 -11.98
CA SER A 169 6.62 -8.39 -11.33
C SER A 169 7.80 -8.71 -10.41
N PHE A 170 7.53 -9.42 -9.31
CA PHE A 170 8.60 -10.03 -8.51
C PHE A 170 9.40 -11.00 -9.39
N ASN A 171 10.73 -10.95 -9.28
CA ASN A 171 11.63 -11.84 -10.01
C ASN A 171 11.59 -13.26 -9.44
N ALA A 172 12.39 -14.18 -10.00
CA ALA A 172 12.50 -15.56 -9.52
C ALA A 172 12.94 -15.68 -8.05
N THR A 173 13.56 -14.65 -7.47
CA THR A 173 13.93 -14.59 -6.04
C THR A 173 12.84 -14.01 -5.15
N GLY A 174 11.65 -13.71 -5.70
CA GLY A 174 10.54 -13.12 -4.95
C GLY A 174 10.77 -11.64 -4.60
N SER A 175 11.62 -10.93 -5.36
CA SER A 175 11.93 -9.52 -5.13
C SER A 175 11.65 -8.62 -6.34
N ALA A 176 11.23 -7.38 -6.09
CA ALA A 176 11.06 -6.34 -7.09
C ALA A 176 11.92 -5.15 -6.69
N CYS A 177 12.86 -4.75 -7.55
CA CYS A 177 13.82 -3.69 -7.25
C CYS A 177 13.75 -2.54 -8.25
N ALA A 178 13.95 -1.33 -7.77
CA ALA A 178 14.18 -0.13 -8.58
C ALA A 178 15.52 0.49 -8.21
N HIS A 179 16.24 0.91 -9.25
CA HIS A 179 17.50 1.62 -9.12
C HIS A 179 17.32 3.05 -9.60
N TYR A 180 17.79 3.99 -8.82
CA TYR A 180 17.87 5.41 -9.14
C TYR A 180 19.33 5.83 -9.06
N LYS A 181 19.82 6.50 -10.09
CA LYS A 181 21.11 7.17 -10.08
C LYS A 181 20.90 8.61 -10.55
N GLY A 182 21.41 9.56 -9.79
CA GLY A 182 21.30 10.96 -10.12
C GLY A 182 22.52 11.73 -9.61
N GLU A 183 22.78 12.85 -10.28
CA GLU A 183 23.74 13.85 -9.82
C GLU A 183 22.93 15.08 -9.48
N LYS A 184 23.01 15.52 -8.23
CA LYS A 184 22.34 16.75 -7.79
C LYS A 184 23.40 17.78 -7.49
N LEU A 185 23.33 18.90 -8.21
CA LEU A 185 24.11 20.07 -7.86
C LEU A 185 23.49 20.68 -6.60
N ILE A 186 24.22 20.67 -5.48
CA ILE A 186 23.78 21.37 -4.27
C ILE A 186 24.45 22.73 -4.28
N TRP A 187 23.64 23.78 -4.46
CA TRP A 187 24.07 25.15 -4.22
C TRP A 187 24.15 25.38 -2.70
N SER A 188 25.37 25.30 -2.16
CA SER A 188 25.65 25.85 -0.82
C SER A 188 26.31 27.22 -0.98
N ARG A 189 26.23 28.08 0.04
CA ARG A 189 26.88 29.41 0.03
C ARG A 189 28.42 29.34 -0.06
N SER A 190 29.02 28.16 0.04
CA SER A 190 30.46 27.93 -0.01
C SER A 190 30.76 26.68 -0.84
N SER A 191 31.13 26.85 -2.10
CA SER A 191 31.41 25.81 -3.11
C SER A 191 30.19 25.01 -3.63
N THR A 192 30.13 24.87 -4.95
CA THR A 192 29.28 23.93 -5.67
C THR A 192 29.89 22.54 -5.53
N GLY A 193 29.23 21.65 -4.79
CA GLY A 193 29.56 20.22 -4.79
C GLY A 193 28.58 19.46 -5.66
N ASN A 194 29.08 18.60 -6.54
CA ASN A 194 28.24 17.56 -7.14
C ASN A 194 28.00 16.50 -6.08
N VAL A 195 26.73 16.24 -5.77
CA VAL A 195 26.35 15.12 -4.92
C VAL A 195 25.86 13.99 -5.82
N HIS A 196 26.64 12.92 -5.87
CA HIS A 196 26.27 11.71 -6.57
C HIS A 196 25.40 10.88 -5.64
N ILE A 197 24.17 10.59 -6.07
CA ILE A 197 23.23 9.78 -5.32
C ILE A 197 22.89 8.55 -6.14
N SER A 198 23.10 7.37 -5.56
CA SER A 198 22.68 6.10 -6.12
C SER A 198 21.83 5.38 -5.08
N SER A 199 20.58 5.10 -5.39
CA SER A 199 19.67 4.41 -4.50
C SER A 199 19.11 3.15 -5.15
N GLU A 200 19.10 2.04 -4.42
CA GLU A 200 18.42 0.80 -4.79
C GLU A 200 17.36 0.51 -3.74
N HIS A 201 16.11 0.32 -4.18
CA HIS A 201 14.97 0.00 -3.32
C HIS A 201 14.35 -1.31 -3.79
N CYS A 202 14.37 -2.32 -2.91
CA CYS A 202 13.85 -3.64 -3.18
C CYS A 202 12.71 -3.98 -2.22
N TYR A 203 11.69 -4.65 -2.76
CA TYR A 203 10.53 -5.16 -2.05
C TYR A 203 10.45 -6.67 -2.24
N CYS A 204 9.99 -7.40 -1.23
CA CYS A 204 9.79 -8.85 -1.30
C CYS A 204 8.66 -9.28 -0.34
N THR A 205 8.14 -10.50 -0.50
CA THR A 205 6.87 -10.95 0.11
C THR A 205 7.00 -12.23 0.94
N THR A 206 8.19 -12.56 1.45
CA THR A 206 8.39 -13.71 2.35
C THR A 206 9.06 -13.25 3.65
N ASP A 207 8.90 -14.00 4.74
CA ASP A 207 9.50 -13.64 6.02
C ASP A 207 11.00 -13.41 5.91
N PHE A 208 11.46 -12.29 6.46
CA PHE A 208 12.85 -11.87 6.56
C PHE A 208 13.60 -11.80 5.22
N CYS A 209 12.88 -11.69 4.11
CA CYS A 209 13.47 -11.66 2.76
C CYS A 209 14.32 -10.41 2.51
N ASN A 210 14.15 -9.35 3.30
CA ASN A 210 15.02 -8.18 3.26
C ASN A 210 16.38 -8.42 3.95
N GLY A 211 16.66 -9.63 4.46
CA GLY A 211 17.96 -9.99 5.05
C GLY A 211 19.05 -10.30 4.02
N VAL A 212 18.68 -10.71 2.81
CA VAL A 212 19.65 -11.06 1.75
C VAL A 212 20.09 -9.81 0.98
N ASP A 213 21.29 -9.84 0.41
CA ASP A 213 21.65 -8.89 -0.64
C ASP A 213 20.90 -9.26 -1.92
N PHE A 214 20.02 -8.37 -2.37
CA PHE A 214 19.33 -8.55 -3.62
C PHE A 214 20.37 -8.47 -4.75
N VAL A 215 20.33 -9.47 -5.64
CA VAL A 215 21.22 -9.50 -6.80
C VAL A 215 20.90 -8.26 -7.63
N LYS A 216 21.88 -7.36 -7.77
CA LYS A 216 21.77 -6.19 -8.66
C LYS A 216 21.23 -6.66 -10.01
N PRO A 217 20.24 -5.98 -10.61
CA PRO A 217 19.87 -6.28 -11.98
C PRO A 217 21.16 -6.16 -12.81
N TYR A 218 21.58 -7.27 -13.41
CA TYR A 218 22.66 -7.26 -14.38
C TYR A 218 22.23 -6.30 -15.49
N HIS A 219 22.72 -5.07 -15.44
CA HIS A 219 22.89 -4.27 -16.64
C HIS A 219 23.96 -5.00 -17.42
N LEU A 220 23.55 -5.98 -18.23
CA LEU A 220 24.41 -6.48 -19.29
C LEU A 220 24.71 -5.23 -20.14
N PRO A 221 25.94 -4.71 -20.16
CA PRO A 221 26.24 -3.61 -21.05
C PRO A 221 25.88 -4.09 -22.45
N LEU A 222 25.12 -3.27 -23.17
CA LEU A 222 24.59 -3.53 -24.53
C LEU A 222 25.68 -3.97 -25.53
N LEU A 223 26.95 -3.84 -25.15
CA LEU A 223 28.14 -4.32 -25.84
C LEU A 223 28.19 -5.85 -26.05
N ILE A 224 27.62 -6.69 -25.17
CA ILE A 224 27.65 -8.15 -25.38
C ILE A 224 26.62 -8.60 -26.42
N VAL A 225 25.51 -7.87 -26.58
CA VAL A 225 24.49 -8.16 -27.61
C VAL A 225 25.04 -7.84 -29.01
N PHE A 226 25.85 -6.79 -29.14
CA PHE A 226 26.54 -6.50 -30.42
C PHE A 226 27.66 -7.50 -30.74
N ALA A 227 28.38 -8.01 -29.74
CA ALA A 227 29.44 -9.00 -30.01
C ALA A 227 28.88 -10.31 -30.58
N VAL A 228 27.72 -10.78 -30.11
CA VAL A 228 27.10 -12.03 -30.62
C VAL A 228 26.43 -11.81 -31.99
N ILE A 229 25.87 -10.64 -32.27
CA ILE A 229 25.28 -10.32 -33.58
C ILE A 229 26.37 -10.10 -34.65
N ILE A 230 27.53 -9.55 -34.29
CA ILE A 230 28.65 -9.37 -35.23
C ILE A 230 29.39 -10.70 -35.47
N TYR A 231 29.57 -11.55 -34.44
CA TYR A 231 30.22 -12.86 -34.65
C TYR A 231 29.34 -13.85 -35.43
N SER A 232 28.01 -13.74 -35.35
CA SER A 232 27.10 -14.59 -36.13
C SER A 232 26.97 -14.16 -37.60
N ASN A 233 27.48 -12.96 -37.96
CA ASN A 233 27.60 -12.49 -39.34
C ASN A 233 29.04 -12.56 -39.89
N CYS A 234 29.99 -13.06 -39.09
CA CYS A 234 31.34 -13.42 -39.54
C CYS A 234 31.54 -14.93 -39.38
N LEU A 235 30.66 -15.66 -40.05
CA LEU A 235 30.99 -16.89 -40.75
C LEU A 235 31.68 -16.53 -42.07
#